data_AF-A0A0G2BQ25-F1
#
_entry.id   AF-A0A0G2BQ25-F1
#
_cell.length_a   1.000
_cell.length_b   1.000
_cell.length_c   1.000
_cell.angle_alpha   90.00
_cell.angle_beta   90.00
_cell.angle_gamma   90.00
#
_symmetry.space_group_name_H-M   'P 1'
#
loop_
_entity.id
_entity.type
_entity.pdbx_description
1 polymer ?
#
loop_
_entity_poly.entity_id
_entity_poly.type
_entity_poly.pdbx_seq_one_letter_code
_entity_poly.pdbx_strand_id
1 'polypeptide(L)'
;MSERIPGQEFTEKERELAEALRVNGPEHPETKEKLLEWLAEQERWAEEQNTSRANIEVDIRRARLYRAAGFTDYAWEMLSDIRRQANDENEKELLEIVEHLMDEMD
;
A
#
# COMPACT_ATOMS: atom_id res chain seq x y z
N MET A 1 5.25 7.80 -17.71
CA MET A 1 4.10 7.22 -17.00
C MET A 1 4.68 6.19 -16.06
N SER A 2 4.55 6.38 -14.75
CA SER A 2 5.09 5.42 -13.78
C SER A 2 4.27 4.13 -13.88
N GLU A 3 4.92 3.01 -14.20
CA GLU A 3 4.30 1.68 -14.37
C GLU A 3 3.82 1.06 -13.03
N ARG A 4 3.54 1.88 -12.02
CA ARG A 4 3.15 1.45 -10.66
C ARG A 4 1.81 2.01 -10.19
N ILE A 5 0.87 2.26 -11.11
CA ILE A 5 -0.49 2.73 -10.77
C ILE A 5 -1.12 1.83 -9.66
N PRO A 6 -1.63 2.42 -8.57
CA PRO A 6 -2.39 1.67 -7.58
C PRO A 6 -3.72 1.19 -8.20
N GLY A 7 -3.93 -0.13 -8.22
CA GLY A 7 -4.95 -0.81 -9.01
C GLY A 7 -4.39 -1.94 -9.89
N GLN A 8 -3.07 -1.98 -10.11
CA GLN A 8 -2.40 -3.17 -10.67
C GLN A 8 -2.60 -4.41 -9.79
N GLU A 9 -2.70 -5.58 -10.42
CA GLU A 9 -2.64 -6.86 -9.71
C GLU A 9 -1.36 -6.97 -8.88
N PHE A 10 -1.43 -7.70 -7.77
CA PHE A 10 -0.25 -7.98 -6.97
C PHE A 10 0.79 -8.75 -7.79
N THR A 11 2.03 -8.29 -7.69
CA THR A 11 3.20 -9.09 -8.06
C THR A 11 3.23 -10.39 -7.26
N GLU A 12 4.01 -11.37 -7.72
CA GLU A 12 4.16 -12.63 -6.98
C GLU A 12 4.67 -12.40 -5.55
N LYS A 13 5.65 -11.50 -5.39
CA LYS A 13 6.18 -11.12 -4.08
C LYS A 13 5.11 -10.50 -3.18
N GLU A 14 4.25 -9.63 -3.72
CA GLU A 14 3.14 -9.04 -2.97
C GLU A 14 2.08 -10.09 -2.58
N ARG A 15 1.79 -11.07 -3.45
CA ARG A 15 0.88 -12.19 -3.12
C ARG A 15 1.43 -13.06 -1.98
N GLU A 16 2.71 -13.43 -2.05
CA GLU A 16 3.36 -14.19 -0.99
C GLU A 16 3.38 -13.42 0.34
N LEU A 17 3.61 -12.10 0.28
CA LEU A 17 3.60 -11.24 1.46
C LEU A 17 2.20 -11.11 2.06
N ALA A 18 1.17 -10.89 1.24
CA ALA A 18 -0.22 -10.86 1.69
C ALA A 18 -0.62 -12.18 2.37
N GLU A 19 -0.22 -13.32 1.80
CA GLU A 19 -0.48 -14.64 2.40
C GLU A 19 0.28 -14.82 3.73
N ALA A 20 1.54 -14.41 3.81
CA ALA A 20 2.32 -14.45 5.05
C ALA A 20 1.72 -13.55 6.16
N LEU A 21 1.23 -12.37 5.78
CA LEU A 21 0.48 -11.47 6.66
C LEU A 21 -0.81 -12.14 7.16
N ARG A 22 -1.56 -12.78 6.26
CA ARG A 22 -2.83 -13.45 6.59
C ARG A 22 -2.63 -14.63 7.55
N VAL A 23 -1.62 -15.46 7.30
CA VAL A 23 -1.40 -16.71 8.04
C VAL A 23 -0.72 -16.47 9.38
N ASN A 24 0.32 -15.65 9.40
CA ASN A 24 1.18 -15.49 10.58
C ASN A 24 1.00 -14.16 11.31
N GLY A 25 0.41 -13.16 10.65
CA GLY A 25 0.31 -11.79 11.17
C GLY A 25 1.58 -10.96 10.97
N PRO A 26 1.49 -9.62 11.09
CA PRO A 26 2.59 -8.69 10.82
C PRO A 26 3.73 -8.75 11.84
N GLU A 27 3.46 -9.21 13.07
CA GLU A 27 4.47 -9.31 14.14
C GLU A 27 5.22 -10.64 14.14
N HIS A 28 4.84 -11.60 13.30
CA HIS A 28 5.61 -12.83 13.15
C HIS A 28 7.00 -12.52 12.56
N PRO A 29 8.11 -13.02 13.14
CA PRO A 29 9.46 -12.62 12.75
C PRO A 29 9.73 -12.69 11.24
N GLU A 30 9.36 -13.80 10.60
CA GLU A 30 9.56 -13.99 9.15
C GLU A 30 8.67 -13.09 8.30
N THR A 31 7.42 -12.85 8.73
CA THR A 31 6.50 -11.95 8.01
C THR A 31 6.97 -10.52 8.11
N LYS A 32 7.43 -10.11 9.29
CA LYS A 32 8.00 -8.79 9.55
C LYS A 32 9.24 -8.55 8.70
N GLU A 33 10.15 -9.52 8.62
CA GLU A 33 11.34 -9.43 7.78
C GLU A 33 10.97 -9.24 6.30
N LYS A 34 10.08 -10.08 5.76
CA LYS A 34 9.60 -9.94 4.38
C LYS A 34 8.92 -8.59 4.10
N LEU A 35 8.11 -8.11 5.06
CA LEU A 35 7.47 -6.81 4.95
C LEU A 35 8.50 -5.68 4.92
N LEU A 36 9.50 -5.72 5.81
CA LEU A 36 10.57 -4.72 5.87
C LEU A 36 11.44 -4.73 4.62
N GLU A 37 11.78 -5.90 4.09
CA GLU A 37 12.52 -6.02 2.83
C GLU A 37 11.72 -5.46 1.65
N TRP A 38 10.44 -5.79 1.57
CA TRP A 38 9.56 -5.24 0.54
C TRP A 38 9.43 -3.72 0.66
N LEU A 39 9.24 -3.18 1.88
CA LEU A 39 9.17 -1.74 2.14
C LEU A 39 10.46 -1.03 1.73
N ALA A 40 11.63 -1.56 2.09
CA ALA A 40 12.91 -0.97 1.74
C ALA A 40 13.12 -0.88 0.21
N GLU A 41 12.64 -1.86 -0.56
CA GLU A 41 12.65 -1.79 -2.02
C GLU A 41 11.69 -0.74 -2.57
N GLN A 42 10.50 -0.61 -1.98
CA GLN A 42 9.52 0.38 -2.40
C GLN A 42 9.98 1.80 -2.08
N GLU A 43 10.54 2.02 -0.88
CA GLU A 43 11.07 3.30 -0.42
C GLU A 43 12.24 3.77 -1.29
N ARG A 44 13.20 2.88 -1.60
CA ARG A 44 14.30 3.23 -2.53
C ARG A 44 13.80 3.68 -3.89
N TRP A 45 12.80 3.00 -4.43
CA TRP A 45 12.20 3.42 -5.69
C TRP A 45 11.51 4.79 -5.56
N ALA A 46 10.78 5.04 -4.47
CA ALA A 46 10.12 6.32 -4.24
C ALA A 46 11.14 7.47 -4.05
N GLU A 47 12.24 7.21 -3.36
CA GLU A 47 13.39 8.12 -3.24
C GLU A 47 14.01 8.44 -4.61
N GLU A 48 14.16 7.45 -5.49
CA GLU A 48 14.65 7.66 -6.86
C GLU A 48 13.68 8.50 -7.70
N GLN A 49 12.36 8.36 -7.51
CA GLN A 49 11.39 9.23 -8.17
C GLN A 49 11.43 10.65 -7.59
N ASN A 50 11.76 10.78 -6.30
CA ASN A 50 11.82 12.05 -5.57
C ASN A 50 10.54 12.89 -5.74
N THR A 51 9.39 12.24 -5.62
CA THR A 51 8.07 12.89 -5.68
C THR A 51 7.20 12.39 -4.54
N SER A 52 6.33 13.27 -4.06
CA SER A 52 5.38 12.93 -3.01
C SER A 52 4.34 11.91 -3.48
N ARG A 53 3.94 12.00 -4.76
CA ARG A 53 3.19 10.97 -5.49
C ARG A 53 3.74 9.56 -5.30
N ALA A 54 5.04 9.37 -5.48
CA ALA A 54 5.65 8.04 -5.38
C ALA A 54 5.51 7.45 -3.96
N ASN A 55 5.62 8.28 -2.92
CA ASN A 55 5.39 7.85 -1.55
C ASN A 55 3.93 7.42 -1.33
N ILE A 56 2.98 8.22 -1.83
CA ILE A 56 1.55 7.87 -1.77
C ILE A 56 1.29 6.54 -2.51
N GLU A 57 1.90 6.31 -3.67
CA GLU A 57 1.76 5.04 -4.40
C GLU A 57 2.24 3.83 -3.58
N VAL A 58 3.33 3.98 -2.82
CA VAL A 58 3.83 2.93 -1.91
C VAL A 58 2.84 2.67 -0.77
N ASP A 59 2.32 3.73 -0.14
CA ASP A 59 1.40 3.60 0.98
C ASP A 59 0.06 2.97 0.56
N ILE A 60 -0.45 3.29 -0.63
CA ILE A 60 -1.65 2.63 -1.17
C ILE A 60 -1.39 1.14 -1.39
N ARG A 61 -0.23 0.76 -1.95
CA ARG A 61 0.12 -0.67 -2.12
C ARG A 61 0.19 -1.38 -0.78
N ARG A 62 0.78 -0.74 0.22
CA ARG A 62 0.85 -1.27 1.58
C ARG A 62 -0.54 -1.48 2.18
N ALA A 63 -1.44 -0.51 2.07
CA ALA A 63 -2.82 -0.64 2.54
C ALA A 63 -3.55 -1.81 1.85
N ARG A 64 -3.35 -1.98 0.53
CA ARG A 64 -3.90 -3.12 -0.22
C ARG A 64 -3.39 -4.46 0.28
N LEU A 65 -2.11 -4.59 0.64
CA LEU A 65 -1.55 -5.82 1.24
C LEU A 65 -2.23 -6.17 2.56
N TYR A 66 -2.41 -5.18 3.44
CA TYR A 66 -3.10 -5.40 4.71
C TYR A 66 -4.57 -5.77 4.52
N ARG A 67 -5.28 -5.10 3.61
CA ARG A 67 -6.66 -5.47 3.25
C ARG A 67 -6.74 -6.90 2.74
N ALA A 68 -5.87 -7.29 1.80
CA ALA A 68 -5.85 -8.64 1.23
C ALA A 68 -5.52 -9.72 2.27
N ALA A 69 -4.75 -9.36 3.30
CA ALA A 69 -4.44 -10.23 4.43
C ALA A 69 -5.54 -10.27 5.50
N GLY A 70 -6.65 -9.54 5.33
CA GLY A 70 -7.79 -9.52 6.26
C GLY A 70 -7.69 -8.48 7.38
N PHE A 71 -6.67 -7.60 7.36
CA PHE A 71 -6.53 -6.49 8.29
C PHE A 71 -7.31 -5.27 7.79
N THR A 72 -8.62 -5.43 7.58
CA THR A 72 -9.50 -4.43 6.94
C THR A 72 -9.53 -3.12 7.72
N ASP A 73 -9.72 -3.15 9.04
CA ASP A 73 -9.77 -1.92 9.87
C ASP A 73 -8.46 -1.12 9.77
N TYR A 74 -7.33 -1.82 9.88
CA TYR A 74 -6.01 -1.20 9.78
C TYR A 74 -5.74 -0.63 8.37
N ALA A 75 -6.16 -1.35 7.33
CA ALA A 75 -6.07 -0.85 5.96
C ALA A 75 -6.96 0.39 5.76
N TRP A 76 -8.14 0.44 6.38
CA TRP A 76 -9.05 1.58 6.29
C TRP A 76 -8.49 2.83 6.98
N GLU A 77 -7.91 2.67 8.17
CA GLU A 77 -7.21 3.75 8.87
C GLU A 77 -6.07 4.30 8.01
N MET A 78 -5.26 3.41 7.42
CA MET A 78 -4.18 3.80 6.52
C MET A 78 -4.70 4.55 5.29
N LEU A 79 -5.75 4.05 4.62
CA LEU A 79 -6.37 4.71 3.48
C LEU A 79 -6.96 6.08 3.86
N SER A 80 -7.48 6.25 5.07
CA SER A 80 -7.97 7.55 5.55
C SER A 80 -6.86 8.60 5.65
N ASP A 81 -5.69 8.20 6.16
CA ASP A 81 -4.52 9.08 6.22
C ASP A 81 -3.98 9.40 4.82
N ILE A 82 -3.91 8.39 3.94
CA ILE A 82 -3.48 8.55 2.55
C ILE A 82 -4.43 9.49 1.80
N ARG A 83 -5.76 9.36 1.99
CA ARG A 83 -6.78 10.21 1.36
C ARG A 83 -6.53 11.68 1.67
N ARG A 84 -6.25 11.99 2.95
CA ARG A 84 -5.92 13.36 3.38
C ARG A 84 -4.64 13.84 2.67
N GLN A 85 -3.59 13.03 2.67
CA GLN A 85 -2.33 13.40 2.03
C GLN A 85 -2.48 13.64 0.52
N ALA A 86 -3.16 12.74 -0.20
CA ALA A 86 -3.40 12.88 -1.64
C ALA A 86 -4.20 14.15 -1.96
N ASN A 87 -5.18 14.50 -1.13
CA ASN A 87 -5.92 15.76 -1.26
C ASN A 87 -5.03 16.99 -1.01
N ASP A 88 -4.25 16.98 0.06
CA ASP A 88 -3.36 18.09 0.44
C ASP A 88 -2.26 18.34 -0.61
N GLU A 89 -1.78 17.28 -1.25
CA GLU A 89 -0.79 17.33 -2.33
C GLU A 89 -1.41 17.53 -3.73
N ASN A 90 -2.74 17.63 -3.83
CA ASN A 90 -3.50 17.77 -5.09
C ASN A 90 -3.24 16.62 -6.11
N GLU A 91 -2.99 15.42 -5.60
CA GLU A 91 -2.83 14.17 -6.35
C GLU A 91 -4.21 13.55 -6.66
N LYS A 92 -4.99 14.19 -7.53
CA LYS A 92 -6.40 13.84 -7.80
C LYS A 92 -6.63 12.40 -8.21
N GLU A 93 -5.75 11.85 -9.05
CA GLU A 93 -5.87 10.45 -9.49
C GLU A 93 -5.70 9.47 -8.33
N LEU A 94 -4.74 9.74 -7.43
CA LEU A 94 -4.52 8.90 -6.25
C LEU A 94 -5.64 9.05 -5.24
N LEU A 95 -6.20 10.27 -5.10
CA LEU A 95 -7.37 10.52 -4.28
C LEU A 95 -8.56 9.67 -4.73
N GLU A 96 -8.89 9.68 -6.03
CA GLU A 96 -9.98 8.87 -6.61
C GLU A 96 -9.76 7.37 -6.36
N ILE A 97 -8.52 6.89 -6.49
CA ILE A 97 -8.18 5.48 -6.22
C ILE A 97 -8.40 5.12 -4.75
N VAL A 98 -7.96 5.98 -3.83
CA VAL A 98 -8.10 5.74 -2.40
C VAL A 98 -9.57 5.75 -2.00
N GLU A 99 -10.35 6.71 -2.49
CA GLU A 99 -11.79 6.77 -2.26
C GLU A 99 -12.49 5.50 -2.74
N HIS A 100 -12.16 5.04 -3.96
CA HIS A 100 -12.71 3.79 -4.48
C HIS A 100 -12.35 2.58 -3.61
N LEU A 101 -11.09 2.46 -3.16
CA LEU A 101 -10.66 1.36 -2.29
C LEU A 101 -11.39 1.37 -0.94
N MET A 102 -11.67 2.56 -0.40
CA MET A 102 -12.45 2.72 0.83
C MET A 102 -13.92 2.33 0.63
N ASP A 103 -14.52 2.73 -0.50
CA ASP A 103 -15.91 2.36 -0.85
C ASP A 103 -16.09 0.84 -1.00
N GLU A 104 -15.07 0.11 -1.46
CA GLU A 104 -15.10 -1.37 -1.53
C GLU A 104 -14.99 -2.06 -0.16
N MET A 105 -14.80 -1.32 0.94
CA MET A 105 -14.63 -1.85 2.29
C MET A 105 -15.85 -1.61 3.20
N ASP A 106 -16.79 -0.76 2.77
CA ASP A 106 -18.10 -0.52 3.42
C ASP A 106 -19.14 -1.59 3.05
#